data_AF-A0A6N6MG08-F1
#
_entry.id   AF-A0A6N6MG08-F1
#
_cell.length_a   1.000
_cell.length_b   1.000
_cell.length_c   1.000
_cell.angle_alpha   90.00
_cell.angle_beta   90.00
_cell.angle_gamma   90.00
#
_symmetry.space_group_name_H-M   'P 1'
#
loop_
_entity.id
_entity.type
_entity.pdbx_description
1 polymer ?
#
loop_
_entity_poly.entity_id
_entity_poly.type
_entity_poly.pdbx_seq_one_letter_code
_entity_poly.pdbx_strand_id
1 'polypeptide(L)'
;MSHLSNIKSEIETYANDSNLTALQIIEKLEIHFFNKEVTKNLKLYKKGKKKVSDITKDLKISPRKFYAILEKKQIEHKKYNKEK
;
A
#
# COMPACT_ATOMS: atom_id res chain seq x y z
N MET A 1 -3.52 25.90 -16.30
CA MET A 1 -3.34 24.45 -16.55
C MET A 1 -3.59 23.72 -15.25
N SER A 2 -4.53 22.77 -15.22
CA SER A 2 -4.84 22.06 -13.99
C SER A 2 -3.72 21.07 -13.69
N HIS A 3 -3.40 20.85 -12.42
CA HIS A 3 -2.34 19.92 -12.02
C HIS A 3 -2.59 18.50 -12.57
N LEU A 4 -3.85 18.15 -12.81
CA LEU A 4 -4.27 16.88 -13.38
C LEU A 4 -3.96 16.76 -14.89
N SER A 5 -4.07 17.85 -15.65
CA SER A 5 -3.76 17.82 -17.09
C SER A 5 -2.28 17.51 -17.33
N ASN A 6 -1.40 18.05 -16.49
CA ASN A 6 0.05 17.83 -16.60
C ASN A 6 0.42 16.38 -16.22
N ILE A 7 -0.16 15.85 -15.15
CA ILE A 7 0.06 14.44 -14.76
C ILE A 7 -0.43 13.50 -15.87
N LYS A 8 -1.59 13.79 -16.46
CA LYS A 8 -2.11 13.00 -17.57
C LYS A 8 -1.15 13.01 -18.76
N SER A 9 -0.66 14.19 -19.17
CA SER A 9 0.29 14.27 -20.29
C SER A 9 1.60 13.54 -19.97
N GLU A 10 2.14 13.64 -18.77
CA GLU A 10 3.36 12.92 -18.38
C GLU A 10 3.19 11.40 -18.45
N ILE A 11 2.05 10.88 -17.98
CA ILE A 11 1.73 9.45 -18.04
C ILE A 11 1.56 8.99 -19.49
N GLU A 12 0.88 9.76 -20.33
CA GLU A 12 0.71 9.44 -21.76
C GLU A 12 2.05 9.47 -22.50
N THR A 13 2.91 10.44 -22.20
CA THR A 13 4.26 10.51 -22.79
C THR A 13 5.07 9.28 -22.40
N TYR A 14 5.09 8.93 -21.11
CA TYR A 14 5.79 7.73 -20.63
C TYR A 14 5.19 6.42 -21.20
N ALA A 15 3.87 6.37 -21.43
CA ALA A 15 3.21 5.23 -22.07
C ALA A 15 3.53 5.11 -23.58
N ASN A 16 3.93 6.19 -24.24
CA ASN A 16 4.41 6.14 -25.61
C ASN A 16 5.89 5.70 -25.67
N ASP A 17 6.69 6.13 -24.70
CA ASP A 17 8.12 5.81 -24.62
C ASP A 17 8.38 4.40 -24.06
N SER A 18 7.48 3.91 -23.21
CA SER A 18 7.51 2.55 -22.68
C SER A 18 6.44 1.72 -23.37
N ASN A 19 6.70 0.46 -23.73
CA ASN A 19 5.68 -0.44 -24.32
C ASN A 19 4.59 -0.84 -23.30
N LEU A 20 4.08 0.10 -22.51
CA LEU A 20 3.12 -0.06 -21.42
C LEU A 20 1.94 0.88 -21.66
N THR A 21 0.75 0.46 -21.25
CA THR A 21 -0.42 1.34 -21.32
C THR A 21 -0.45 2.30 -20.13
N ALA A 22 -1.08 3.46 -20.30
CA ALA A 22 -1.31 4.41 -19.21
C ALA A 22 -1.96 3.77 -17.98
N LEU A 23 -2.89 2.83 -18.18
CA LEU A 23 -3.53 2.06 -17.10
C LEU A 23 -2.51 1.22 -16.31
N GLN A 24 -1.63 0.49 -16.98
CA GLN A 24 -0.58 -0.31 -16.32
C GLN A 24 0.40 0.57 -15.53
N ILE A 25 0.69 1.76 -16.04
CA ILE A 25 1.56 2.73 -15.35
C ILE A 25 0.88 3.22 -14.07
N ILE A 26 -0.41 3.56 -14.14
CA ILE A 26 -1.20 3.97 -12.96
C ILE A 26 -1.26 2.85 -11.93
N GLU A 27 -1.52 1.60 -12.34
CA GLU A 27 -1.53 0.45 -11.43
C GLU A 27 -0.17 0.27 -10.74
N LYS A 28 0.93 0.37 -11.49
CA LYS A 28 2.29 0.30 -10.93
C LYS A 28 2.55 1.41 -9.91
N LEU A 29 2.11 2.64 -10.21
CA LEU A 29 2.22 3.77 -9.29
C LEU A 29 1.39 3.53 -8.02
N GLU A 30 0.14 3.11 -8.16
CA GLU A 30 -0.74 2.79 -7.05
C GLU A 30 -0.12 1.73 -6.12
N ILE A 31 0.37 0.62 -6.70
CA ILE A 31 1.05 -0.44 -5.96
C ILE A 31 2.31 0.08 -5.26
N HIS A 32 3.12 0.89 -5.94
CA HIS A 32 4.35 1.44 -5.38
C HIS A 32 4.07 2.35 -4.17
N PHE A 33 3.13 3.29 -4.30
CA PHE A 33 2.77 4.20 -3.21
C PHE A 33 2.09 3.45 -2.06
N PHE A 34 1.19 2.51 -2.35
CA PHE A 34 0.59 1.65 -1.34
C PHE A 34 1.66 0.88 -0.54
N ASN A 35 2.62 0.25 -1.23
CA ASN A 35 3.71 -0.49 -0.58
C ASN A 35 4.61 0.42 0.28
N LYS A 36 4.83 1.66 -0.15
CA LYS A 36 5.57 2.68 0.61
C LYS A 36 4.86 3.01 1.92
N GLU A 37 3.55 3.23 1.86
CA GLU A 37 2.72 3.48 3.05
C GLU A 37 2.66 2.27 3.99
N VAL A 38 2.47 1.08 3.44
CA VAL A 38 2.51 -0.18 4.21
C VAL A 38 3.84 -0.27 4.96
N THR A 39 4.96 0.02 4.31
CA THR A 39 6.28 -0.06 4.94
C THR A 39 6.44 0.97 6.06
N LYS A 40 5.93 2.19 5.89
CA LYS A 40 5.90 3.22 6.95
C LYS A 40 5.08 2.76 8.15
N ASN A 41 3.88 2.24 7.91
CA ASN A 41 2.99 1.77 8.97
C ASN A 41 3.52 0.53 9.69
N LEU A 42 4.17 -0.40 8.98
CA LEU A 42 4.84 -1.55 9.59
C LEU A 42 5.99 -1.14 10.51
N LYS A 43 6.76 -0.10 10.16
CA LYS A 43 7.78 0.46 11.07
C LYS A 43 7.15 1.00 12.36
N LEU A 44 5.98 1.61 12.28
CA LEU A 44 5.26 2.13 13.46
C LEU A 44 4.65 1.01 14.30
N TYR A 45 4.13 -0.04 13.64
CA TYR A 45 3.62 -1.25 14.29
C TYR A 45 4.71 -1.98 15.08
N LYS A 46 5.87 -2.24 14.46
CA LYS A 46 7.02 -2.89 15.10
C LYS A 46 7.54 -2.11 16.31
N LYS A 47 7.41 -0.77 16.30
CA LYS A 47 7.78 0.10 17.41
C LYS A 47 6.70 0.19 18.51
N GLY A 48 5.56 -0.48 18.36
CA GLY A 48 4.41 -0.38 19.27
C GLY A 48 3.73 0.99 19.27
N LYS A 49 4.06 1.89 18.33
CA LYS A 49 3.55 3.28 18.32
C LYS A 49 2.15 3.42 17.74
N LYS A 50 1.72 2.49 16.89
CA LYS A 50 0.37 2.47 16.30
C LYS A 50 -0.26 1.09 16.46
N LYS A 51 -1.56 1.09 16.78
CA LYS A 51 -2.38 -0.13 16.83
C LYS A 51 -2.78 -0.55 15.41
N VAL A 52 -3.16 -1.82 15.26
CA VAL A 52 -3.67 -2.37 14.00
C VAL A 52 -4.85 -1.55 13.47
N SER A 53 -5.77 -1.14 14.36
CA SER A 53 -6.94 -0.33 14.02
C SER A 53 -6.58 0.98 13.30
N ASP A 54 -5.54 1.67 13.78
CA ASP A 54 -5.13 2.96 13.24
C ASP A 54 -4.43 2.76 11.89
N ILE A 55 -3.60 1.72 11.80
CA ILE A 55 -2.91 1.36 10.55
C ILE A 55 -3.91 0.95 9.47
N THR A 56 -4.96 0.19 9.82
CA THR A 56 -5.99 -0.22 8.86
C THR A 56 -6.81 0.96 8.35
N LYS A 57 -7.01 1.99 9.19
CA LYS A 57 -7.65 3.26 8.78
C LYS A 57 -6.75 4.05 7.84
N ASP A 58 -5.46 4.18 8.18
CA ASP A 58 -4.49 4.90 7.36
C ASP A 58 -4.36 4.27 5.96
N LEU A 59 -4.25 2.95 5.90
CA LEU A 59 -4.11 2.19 4.65
C LEU A 59 -5.44 1.95 3.93
N LYS A 60 -6.57 2.33 4.52
CA LYS A 60 -7.93 2.06 4.02
C LYS A 60 -8.16 0.58 3.65
N ILE A 61 -7.60 -0.34 4.43
CA ILE A 61 -7.76 -1.79 4.25
C ILE A 61 -8.46 -2.42 5.44
N SER A 62 -9.03 -3.61 5.23
CA SER A 62 -9.57 -4.38 6.35
C SER A 62 -8.45 -4.92 7.24
N PRO A 63 -8.69 -5.11 8.55
CA PRO A 63 -7.73 -5.76 9.45
C PRO A 63 -7.27 -7.13 8.96
N ARG A 64 -8.16 -7.91 8.32
CA ARG A 64 -7.81 -9.21 7.72
C ARG A 64 -6.73 -9.07 6.64
N LYS A 65 -6.86 -8.09 5.74
CA LYS A 65 -5.82 -7.80 4.73
C LYS A 65 -4.50 -7.39 5.39
N PHE A 66 -4.56 -6.60 6.46
CA PHE A 66 -3.35 -6.22 7.19
C PHE A 66 -2.64 -7.42 7.84
N TYR A 67 -3.38 -8.33 8.48
CA TYR A 67 -2.80 -9.56 9.03
C TYR A 67 -2.18 -10.45 7.94
N ALA A 68 -2.80 -10.57 6.77
CA ALA A 68 -2.19 -11.27 5.64
C ALA A 68 -0.87 -10.62 5.17
N ILE A 69 -0.77 -9.28 5.23
CA ILE A 69 0.49 -8.57 4.96
C ILE A 69 1.56 -8.90 6.02
N LEU A 70 1.18 -8.98 7.29
CA LEU A 70 2.09 -9.38 8.37
C LEU A 70 2.61 -10.81 8.16
N GLU A 71 1.73 -11.75 7.82
CA GLU A 71 2.08 -13.14 7.52
C GLU A 71 3.02 -13.23 6.32
N LYS A 72 2.69 -12.58 5.20
CA LYS A 72 3.53 -12.59 4.00
C LYS A 72 4.94 -12.03 4.26
N LYS A 73 5.05 -11.08 5.20
CA LYS A 73 6.34 -10.48 5.60
C LYS A 73 7.00 -11.16 6.80
N GLN A 74 6.46 -12.29 7.25
CA GLN A 74 6.98 -13.06 8.40
C GLN A 74 7.13 -12.18 9.67
N ILE A 75 6.15 -11.30 9.92
CA ILE A 75 6.11 -10.46 11.11
C ILE A 75 5.22 -11.13 12.15
N GLU A 76 5.81 -11.47 13.29
CA GLU A 76 5.09 -12.04 14.43
C GLU A 76 3.96 -11.12 14.90
N HIS A 77 2.79 -11.70 15.08
CA HIS A 77 1.62 -11.04 15.64
C HIS A 77 0.83 -12.06 16.45
N LYS A 78 0.14 -11.58 17.49
CA LYS A 78 -0.69 -12.44 18.33
C LYS A 78 -1.89 -12.94 17.51
N LYS A 79 -1.90 -14.23 17.21
CA LYS A 79 -3.09 -14.92 16.69
C LYS A 79 -3.99 -15.27 17.87
N TYR A 80 -5.29 -15.08 17.68
CA TYR A 80 -6.26 -15.52 18.67
C TYR A 80 -6.41 -17.03 18.58
N ASN A 81 -5.88 -17.76 19.56
CA ASN A 81 -6.13 -19.19 19.72
C ASN A 81 -7.45 -19.34 20.48
N LYS A 82 -8.44 -19.92 19.81
CA LYS A 82 -9.78 -20.16 20.37
C LYS A 82 -9.83 -21.43 21.24
N GLU A 83 -8.72 -22.15 21.32
CA GLU A 83 -8.52 -23.33 22.16
C GLU A 83 -8.13 -22.89 23.58
N LYS A 84 -9.13 -22.45 24.35
CA LYS A 84 -9.10 -22.46 25.82
C LYS A 84 -10.52 -22.65 26.33
#